data_AF-A0AB39ZXD6-F1
#
_entry.id   AF-A0AB39ZXD6-F1
#
_cell.length_a   1.000
_cell.length_b   1.000
_cell.length_c   1.000
_cell.angle_alpha   90.00
_cell.angle_beta   90.00
_cell.angle_gamma   90.00
#
_symmetry.space_group_name_H-M   'P 1'
#
loop_
_entity.id
_entity.type
_entity.pdbx_description
1 polymer ?
#
loop_
_entity_poly.entity_id
_entity_poly.type
_entity_poly.pdbx_seq_one_letter_code
_entity_poly.pdbx_strand_id
1 'polypeptide(L)'
;MLNCLPCTLLDHPKLKHMFLKRVKPKKQHEVARMAEICALSHRQTPVDFIVDFGAGVGHLARILGYGYGLQVCCFEMQHDLNQQAGEIDLKLESMAAKHLSQAETRHFRRPVHLTQRLESSTEPAQFLSSIREALQLEDDKFRFGIIGLHPCGNLGPTLMRMFLGCPQARFLNFVGCCYQKMTTQPTHPREQVHGYPLSRFLSNKPGCHLSYEAREISCHAMEVYTDRLSAGDYEHLRIHSLRAAAERIIVQQFPDLRHCALRNVKHSPGMTFHQYFQKAVQGTRFEALDSRILSNDQLETDLANWQRIVSFYTLRLIMAPLVESIILYDRCLFLMENDCQVKIEAIFDPRLSPRNHITRAVKL
;
A
#
# COMPACT_ATOMS: atom_id res chain seq x y z
N MET A 1 12.18 -13.58 -24.88
CA MET A 1 12.81 -12.31 -24.49
C MET A 1 12.98 -12.31 -22.97
N LEU A 2 14.18 -12.03 -22.47
CA LEU A 2 14.57 -12.14 -21.05
C LEU A 2 13.74 -11.18 -20.17
N ASN A 3 12.62 -11.65 -19.62
CA ASN A 3 11.69 -10.88 -18.78
C ASN A 3 12.00 -10.99 -17.27
N CYS A 4 13.18 -11.47 -16.90
CA CYS A 4 13.62 -11.68 -15.53
C CYS A 4 15.02 -11.10 -15.36
N LEU A 5 15.23 -10.35 -14.29
CA LEU A 5 16.52 -9.77 -13.92
C LEU A 5 16.76 -10.06 -12.43
N PRO A 6 17.18 -11.30 -12.10
CA PRO A 6 17.35 -11.68 -10.70
C PRO A 6 18.50 -10.92 -10.05
N CYS A 7 18.33 -10.57 -8.77
CA CYS A 7 19.38 -9.96 -7.96
C CYS A 7 20.16 -11.04 -7.21
N THR A 8 21.40 -11.31 -7.66
CA THR A 8 22.26 -12.35 -7.07
C THR A 8 22.57 -12.10 -5.59
N LEU A 9 22.54 -10.84 -5.13
CA LEU A 9 22.77 -10.49 -3.73
C LEU A 9 21.64 -10.89 -2.79
N LEU A 10 20.42 -11.10 -3.32
CA LEU A 10 19.30 -11.61 -2.53
C LEU A 10 19.46 -13.10 -2.18
N ASP A 11 20.26 -13.83 -2.97
CA ASP A 11 20.58 -15.24 -2.72
C ASP A 11 21.94 -15.43 -2.04
N HIS A 12 22.70 -14.34 -1.84
CA HIS A 12 24.04 -14.42 -1.27
C HIS A 12 24.01 -14.97 0.17
N PRO A 13 24.76 -16.05 0.49
CA PRO A 13 24.62 -16.80 1.74
C PRO A 13 24.87 -15.95 2.99
N LYS A 14 25.72 -14.92 2.89
CA LYS A 14 26.06 -14.03 4.01
C LYS A 14 25.24 -12.73 4.03
N LEU A 15 24.68 -12.31 2.90
CA LEU A 15 24.04 -10.98 2.77
C LEU A 15 22.53 -11.02 2.58
N LYS A 16 21.95 -12.13 2.13
CA LYS A 16 20.48 -12.28 2.01
C LYS A 16 19.74 -11.85 3.27
N HIS A 17 20.31 -12.18 4.42
CA HIS A 17 19.76 -11.79 5.72
C HIS A 17 19.83 -10.28 5.94
N MET A 18 20.81 -9.55 5.44
CA MET A 18 20.86 -8.09 5.61
C MET A 18 19.76 -7.35 4.85
N PHE A 19 19.35 -7.89 3.69
CA PHE A 19 18.22 -7.35 2.92
C PHE A 19 16.86 -7.71 3.54
N LEU A 20 16.73 -8.92 4.10
CA LEU A 20 15.42 -9.51 4.45
C LEU A 20 15.23 -9.83 5.96
N LYS A 21 16.21 -9.58 6.83
CA LYS A 21 16.11 -9.87 8.27
C LYS A 21 15.01 -9.03 8.91
N ARG A 22 14.17 -9.71 9.70
CA ARG A 22 12.97 -9.15 10.36
C ARG A 22 11.92 -8.58 9.40
N VAL A 23 12.00 -8.92 8.11
CA VAL A 23 10.97 -8.61 7.12
C VAL A 23 10.00 -9.78 7.04
N LYS A 24 8.70 -9.53 7.14
CA LYS A 24 7.66 -10.58 7.02
C LYS A 24 7.68 -11.20 5.61
N PRO A 25 7.33 -12.48 5.42
CA PRO A 25 7.36 -13.15 4.11
C PRO A 25 6.64 -12.37 3.00
N LYS A 26 5.45 -11.84 3.29
CA LYS A 26 4.71 -10.95 2.38
C LYS A 26 5.58 -9.78 1.88
N LYS A 27 6.22 -9.05 2.79
CA LYS A 27 7.00 -7.86 2.44
C LYS A 27 8.27 -8.25 1.68
N GLN A 28 8.89 -9.40 1.98
CA GLN A 28 10.03 -9.93 1.23
C GLN A 28 9.66 -10.20 -0.24
N HIS A 29 8.53 -10.89 -0.46
CA HIS A 29 7.97 -11.16 -1.78
C HIS A 29 7.74 -9.88 -2.58
N GLU A 30 7.08 -8.89 -1.95
CA GLU A 30 6.77 -7.61 -2.58
C GLU A 30 8.02 -6.82 -2.99
N VAL A 31 8.98 -6.66 -2.06
CA VAL A 31 10.17 -5.83 -2.35
C VAL A 31 11.10 -6.49 -3.37
N ALA A 32 11.25 -7.82 -3.36
CA ALA A 32 12.08 -8.52 -4.33
C ALA A 32 11.51 -8.36 -5.74
N ARG A 33 10.20 -8.60 -5.90
CA ARG A 33 9.55 -8.51 -7.21
C ARG A 33 9.44 -7.07 -7.72
N MET A 34 9.14 -6.12 -6.83
CA MET A 34 9.12 -4.69 -7.18
C MET A 34 10.51 -4.21 -7.61
N ALA A 35 11.58 -4.61 -6.90
CA ALA A 35 12.94 -4.22 -7.22
C ALA A 35 13.38 -4.71 -8.61
N GLU A 36 13.09 -5.97 -8.93
CA GLU A 36 13.35 -6.55 -10.24
C GLU A 36 12.65 -5.77 -11.37
N ILE A 37 11.37 -5.45 -11.20
CA ILE A 37 10.61 -4.70 -12.21
C ILE A 37 11.17 -3.28 -12.38
N CYS A 38 11.55 -2.62 -11.29
CA CYS A 38 12.16 -1.29 -11.36
C CYS A 38 13.53 -1.31 -12.04
N ALA A 39 14.35 -2.34 -11.77
CA ALA A 39 15.63 -2.51 -12.46
C ALA A 39 15.45 -2.81 -13.96
N LEU A 40 14.43 -3.60 -14.33
CA LEU A 40 14.05 -3.80 -15.74
C LEU A 40 13.56 -2.51 -16.40
N SER A 41 12.71 -1.73 -15.73
CA SER A 41 12.27 -0.42 -16.24
C SER A 41 13.45 0.53 -16.44
N HIS A 42 14.40 0.59 -15.52
CA HIS A 42 15.62 1.38 -15.69
C HIS A 42 16.49 0.89 -16.85
N ARG A 43 16.60 -0.43 -17.06
CA ARG A 43 17.34 -1.00 -18.22
C ARG A 43 16.67 -0.63 -19.55
N GLN A 44 15.35 -0.59 -19.60
CA GLN A 44 14.56 -0.27 -20.81
C GLN A 44 14.46 1.24 -21.06
N THR A 45 14.40 2.02 -19.99
CA THR A 45 14.30 3.48 -19.99
C THR A 45 15.34 4.03 -19.02
N PRO A 46 16.60 4.20 -19.48
CA PRO A 46 17.69 4.65 -18.62
C PRO A 46 17.43 6.02 -18.01
N VAL A 47 17.66 6.10 -16.70
CA VAL A 47 17.51 7.30 -15.86
C VAL A 47 18.72 7.40 -14.94
N ASP A 48 19.01 8.59 -14.42
CA ASP A 48 20.19 8.81 -13.57
C ASP A 48 19.97 8.27 -12.14
N PHE A 49 18.73 8.32 -11.65
CA PHE A 49 18.34 7.74 -10.36
C PHE A 49 16.85 7.40 -10.30
N ILE A 50 16.45 6.72 -9.22
CA ILE A 50 15.06 6.38 -8.92
C ILE A 50 14.59 7.13 -7.67
N VAL A 51 13.36 7.61 -7.68
CA VAL A 51 12.70 8.24 -6.53
C VAL A 51 11.67 7.27 -5.95
N ASP A 52 11.89 6.80 -4.72
CA ASP A 52 11.02 5.85 -4.00
C ASP A 52 10.15 6.58 -2.97
N PHE A 53 8.83 6.57 -3.18
CA PHE A 53 7.87 7.26 -2.31
C PHE A 53 7.21 6.33 -1.30
N GLY A 54 7.12 6.79 -0.05
CA GLY A 54 6.65 5.96 1.06
C GLY A 54 7.64 4.84 1.35
N ALA A 55 8.94 5.15 1.29
CA ALA A 55 10.01 4.19 1.40
C ALA A 55 10.06 3.49 2.76
N GLY A 56 9.46 4.07 3.80
CA GLY A 56 9.53 3.59 5.17
C GLY A 56 10.98 3.44 5.61
N VAL A 57 11.38 2.23 6.01
CA VAL A 57 12.76 1.92 6.42
C VAL A 57 13.68 1.49 5.25
N GLY A 58 13.32 1.85 4.01
CA GLY A 58 14.19 1.72 2.83
C GLY A 58 14.49 0.29 2.36
N HIS A 59 13.61 -0.69 2.58
CA HIS A 59 13.88 -2.07 2.14
C HIS A 59 13.99 -2.20 0.61
N LEU A 60 13.07 -1.58 -0.13
CA LEU A 60 13.07 -1.60 -1.59
C LEU A 60 14.29 -0.84 -2.13
N ALA A 61 14.50 0.37 -1.64
CA ALA A 61 15.64 1.21 -1.96
C ALA A 61 16.99 0.52 -1.76
N ARG A 62 17.17 -0.24 -0.66
CA ARG A 62 18.40 -1.03 -0.43
C ARG A 62 18.63 -2.10 -1.49
N ILE A 63 17.59 -2.83 -1.90
CA ILE A 63 17.73 -3.85 -2.95
C ILE A 63 18.10 -3.18 -4.27
N LEU A 64 17.49 -2.03 -4.59
CA LEU A 64 17.84 -1.26 -5.79
C LEU A 64 19.28 -0.71 -5.74
N GLY A 65 19.67 -0.12 -4.61
CA GLY A 65 20.95 0.56 -4.44
C GLY A 65 22.15 -0.37 -4.27
N TYR A 66 22.05 -1.32 -3.35
CA TYR A 66 23.14 -2.27 -3.11
C TYR A 66 23.02 -3.51 -3.99
N GLY A 67 21.81 -3.95 -4.33
CA GLY A 67 21.58 -5.15 -5.13
C GLY A 67 21.78 -4.94 -6.63
N TYR A 68 21.20 -3.88 -7.18
CA TYR A 68 21.27 -3.54 -8.62
C TYR A 68 22.23 -2.39 -8.95
N GLY A 69 22.79 -1.73 -7.94
CA GLY A 69 23.73 -0.62 -8.13
C GLY A 69 23.09 0.68 -8.63
N LEU A 70 21.79 0.87 -8.38
CA LEU A 70 21.02 2.03 -8.83
C LEU A 70 21.07 3.16 -7.79
N GLN A 71 21.22 4.41 -8.21
CA GLN A 71 21.06 5.52 -7.29
C GLN A 71 19.58 5.69 -6.92
N VAL A 72 19.27 5.78 -5.63
CA VAL A 72 17.89 5.89 -5.13
C VAL A 72 17.77 7.05 -4.14
N CYS A 73 16.75 7.89 -4.33
CA CYS A 73 16.33 8.94 -3.41
C CYS A 73 14.96 8.57 -2.81
N CYS A 74 14.89 8.45 -1.50
CA CYS A 74 13.72 7.98 -0.77
C CYS A 74 12.97 9.17 -0.17
N PHE A 75 11.68 9.29 -0.45
CA PHE A 75 10.78 10.24 0.19
C PHE A 75 9.95 9.50 1.25
N GLU A 76 10.11 9.90 2.50
CA GLU A 76 9.36 9.39 3.64
C GLU A 76 9.02 10.55 4.57
N MET A 77 7.78 10.61 5.05
CA MET A 77 7.32 11.73 5.89
C MET A 77 7.77 11.58 7.35
N GLN A 78 8.03 10.35 7.80
CA GLN A 78 8.39 10.07 9.19
C GLN A 78 9.91 10.07 9.38
N HIS A 79 10.42 11.09 10.08
CA HIS A 79 11.84 11.24 10.39
C HIS A 79 12.45 9.98 11.03
N ASP A 80 11.77 9.38 12.00
CA ASP A 80 12.27 8.19 12.72
C ASP A 80 12.46 6.98 11.80
N LEU A 81 11.66 6.85 10.73
CA LEU A 81 11.82 5.78 9.76
C LEU A 81 13.05 6.01 8.88
N ASN A 82 13.32 7.26 8.50
CA ASN A 82 14.54 7.63 7.77
C ASN A 82 15.80 7.41 8.60
N GLN A 83 15.78 7.76 9.88
CA GLN A 83 16.91 7.48 10.78
C GLN A 83 17.17 5.97 10.87
N GLN A 84 16.11 5.17 11.07
CA GLN A 84 16.21 3.71 11.06
C GLN A 84 16.73 3.17 9.72
N ALA A 85 16.30 3.73 8.60
CA ALA A 85 16.77 3.33 7.27
C ALA A 85 18.29 3.53 7.14
N GLY A 86 18.80 4.70 7.53
CA GLY A 86 20.23 5.00 7.51
C GLY A 86 21.05 4.10 8.44
N GLU A 87 20.55 3.77 9.63
CA GLU A 87 21.21 2.81 10.52
C GLU A 87 21.29 1.41 9.90
N ILE A 88 20.25 0.98 9.19
CA ILE A 88 20.24 -0.32 8.52
C ILE A 88 21.21 -0.32 7.34
N ASP A 89 21.32 0.78 6.60
CA ASP A 89 22.29 0.95 5.52
C ASP A 89 23.73 0.80 6.03
N LEU A 90 24.10 1.52 7.09
CA LEU A 90 25.42 1.42 7.72
C LEU A 90 25.73 0.00 8.20
N LYS A 91 24.73 -0.68 8.79
CA LYS A 91 24.87 -2.09 9.21
C LYS A 91 25.10 -3.01 8.01
N LEU A 92 24.42 -2.78 6.89
CA LEU A 92 24.59 -3.56 5.66
C LEU A 92 26.00 -3.38 5.10
N GLU A 93 26.46 -2.15 4.97
CA GLU A 93 27.80 -1.84 4.46
C GLU A 93 28.91 -2.42 5.36
N SER A 94 28.75 -2.30 6.69
CA SER A 94 29.70 -2.91 7.65
C SER A 94 29.77 -4.43 7.49
N MET A 95 28.63 -5.09 7.25
CA MET A 95 28.58 -6.53 7.01
C MET A 95 29.13 -6.90 5.63
N ALA A 96 28.88 -6.09 4.60
CA ALA A 96 29.43 -6.29 3.26
C ALA A 96 30.96 -6.18 3.27
N ALA A 97 31.52 -5.16 3.93
CA ALA A 97 32.97 -4.98 4.05
C ALA A 97 33.69 -6.15 4.76
N LYS A 98 32.97 -6.93 5.58
CA LYS A 98 33.52 -8.13 6.26
C LYS A 98 33.47 -9.40 5.40
N HIS A 99 32.65 -9.42 4.36
CA HIS A 99 32.31 -10.66 3.64
C HIS A 99 32.43 -10.58 2.13
N LEU A 100 32.61 -9.39 1.56
CA LEU A 100 32.78 -9.13 0.14
C LEU A 100 34.08 -8.37 -0.10
N SER A 101 34.68 -8.61 -1.26
CA SER A 101 35.80 -7.83 -1.77
C SER A 101 35.35 -6.45 -2.26
N GLN A 102 36.30 -5.53 -2.39
CA GLN A 102 36.04 -4.19 -2.94
C GLN A 102 35.51 -4.23 -4.38
N ALA A 103 35.90 -5.24 -5.17
CA ALA A 103 35.39 -5.43 -6.52
C ALA A 103 33.90 -5.78 -6.51
N GLU A 104 33.48 -6.63 -5.57
CA GLU A 104 32.08 -7.05 -5.41
C GLU A 104 31.19 -5.91 -4.90
N THR A 105 31.71 -5.00 -4.07
CA THR A 105 30.94 -3.86 -3.55
C THR A 105 31.05 -2.61 -4.41
N ARG A 106 31.82 -2.61 -5.50
CA ARG A 106 32.08 -1.40 -6.31
C ARG A 106 30.80 -0.75 -6.87
N HIS A 107 29.78 -1.56 -7.15
CA HIS A 107 28.51 -1.10 -7.70
C HIS A 107 27.55 -0.56 -6.62
N PHE A 108 27.87 -0.73 -5.32
CA PHE A 108 26.97 -0.36 -4.25
C PHE A 108 26.67 1.14 -4.27
N ARG A 109 25.38 1.47 -4.24
CA ARG A 109 24.88 2.83 -4.08
C ARG A 109 24.05 2.90 -2.82
N ARG A 110 24.52 3.66 -1.82
CA ARG A 110 23.74 3.93 -0.61
C ARG A 110 22.50 4.76 -0.98
N PRO A 111 21.29 4.35 -0.57
CA PRO A 111 20.09 5.18 -0.74
C PRO A 111 20.19 6.49 0.02
N VAL A 112 19.68 7.57 -0.56
CA VAL A 112 19.48 8.85 0.11
C VAL A 112 18.09 8.85 0.75
N HIS A 113 17.97 9.29 2.01
CA HIS A 113 16.70 9.32 2.75
C HIS A 113 16.30 10.76 3.07
N LEU A 114 15.20 11.21 2.48
CA LEU A 114 14.67 12.56 2.65
C LEU A 114 13.40 12.53 3.51
N THR A 115 13.39 13.36 4.57
CA THR A 115 12.21 13.55 5.41
C THR A 115 11.30 14.60 4.77
N GLN A 116 10.38 14.15 3.93
CA GLN A 116 9.46 15.03 3.24
C GLN A 116 8.13 14.34 2.96
N ARG A 117 7.04 15.07 3.25
CA ARG A 117 5.69 14.67 2.88
C ARG A 117 5.38 15.19 1.48
N LEU A 118 4.88 14.31 0.63
CA LEU A 118 4.27 14.69 -0.64
C LEU A 118 2.76 14.88 -0.43
N GLU A 119 2.25 16.04 -0.82
CA GLU A 119 0.83 16.39 -0.71
C GLU A 119 0.19 16.50 -2.10
N SER A 120 -1.13 16.44 -2.18
CA SER A 120 -1.85 16.59 -3.47
C SER A 120 -1.63 17.95 -4.12
N SER A 121 -1.26 18.97 -3.33
CA SER A 121 -0.96 20.33 -3.73
C SER A 121 0.54 20.58 -3.97
N THR A 122 1.40 19.57 -3.81
CA THR A 122 2.83 19.76 -4.07
C THR A 122 3.05 20.07 -5.55
N GLU A 123 3.74 21.17 -5.83
CA GLU A 123 4.05 21.59 -7.19
C GLU A 123 5.30 20.88 -7.74
N PRO A 124 5.36 20.55 -9.04
CA PRO A 124 6.53 19.91 -9.66
C PRO A 124 7.85 20.66 -9.40
N ALA A 125 7.84 22.00 -9.43
CA ALA A 125 9.04 22.80 -9.19
C ALA A 125 9.58 22.64 -7.76
N GLN A 126 8.69 22.58 -6.76
CA GLN A 126 9.07 22.33 -5.37
C GLN A 126 9.67 20.93 -5.23
N PHE A 127 9.03 19.93 -5.85
CA PHE A 127 9.51 18.55 -5.84
C PHE A 127 10.90 18.41 -6.48
N LEU A 128 11.13 19.02 -7.64
CA LEU A 128 12.45 19.01 -8.29
C LEU A 128 13.51 19.72 -7.44
N SER A 129 13.17 20.81 -6.76
CA SER A 129 14.09 21.50 -5.84
C SER A 129 14.55 20.59 -4.71
N SER A 130 13.61 19.87 -4.09
CA SER A 130 13.93 18.89 -3.04
C SER A 130 14.87 17.78 -3.51
N ILE A 131 14.69 17.31 -4.75
CA ILE A 131 15.59 16.32 -5.36
C ILE A 131 16.99 16.89 -5.56
N ARG A 132 17.10 18.10 -6.14
CA ARG A 132 18.40 18.74 -6.39
C ARG A 132 19.19 18.92 -5.10
N GLU A 133 18.53 19.39 -4.05
CA GLU A 133 19.16 19.57 -2.74
C GLU A 133 19.62 18.23 -2.14
N ALA A 134 18.73 17.23 -2.12
CA ALA A 134 19.02 15.93 -1.53
C ALA A 134 20.15 15.16 -2.26
N LEU A 135 20.24 15.31 -3.58
CA LEU A 135 21.23 14.63 -4.42
C LEU A 135 22.42 15.51 -4.82
N GLN A 136 22.47 16.76 -4.35
CA GLN A 136 23.51 17.75 -4.67
C GLN A 136 23.70 17.94 -6.19
N LEU A 137 22.60 18.11 -6.92
CA LEU A 137 22.61 18.29 -8.37
C LEU A 137 22.78 19.77 -8.74
N GLU A 138 23.61 20.04 -9.75
CA GLU A 138 23.94 21.41 -10.18
C GLU A 138 22.84 22.06 -11.02
N ASP A 139 22.13 21.29 -11.83
CA ASP A 139 21.08 21.76 -12.71
C ASP A 139 19.92 20.75 -12.84
N ASP A 140 18.94 21.07 -13.70
CA ASP A 140 17.75 20.27 -13.97
C ASP A 140 17.91 19.24 -15.11
N LYS A 141 19.14 19.00 -15.59
CA LYS A 141 19.43 18.07 -16.70
C LYS A 141 19.64 16.64 -16.23
N PHE A 142 18.76 16.18 -15.36
CA PHE A 142 18.71 14.80 -14.91
C PHE A 142 17.41 14.13 -15.35
N ARG A 143 17.40 12.81 -15.31
CA ARG A 143 16.24 11.95 -15.58
C ARG A 143 16.06 11.02 -14.41
N PHE A 144 14.81 10.77 -14.04
CA PHE A 144 14.51 9.86 -12.94
C PHE A 144 13.29 8.98 -13.21
N GLY A 145 13.25 7.84 -12.53
CA GLY A 145 12.06 7.00 -12.43
C GLY A 145 11.33 7.27 -11.12
N ILE A 146 9.99 7.27 -11.13
CA ILE A 146 9.17 7.35 -9.91
C ILE A 146 8.68 5.97 -9.55
N ILE A 147 8.86 5.57 -8.30
CA ILE A 147 8.36 4.29 -7.80
C ILE A 147 7.59 4.46 -6.48
N GLY A 148 6.67 3.52 -6.22
CA GLY A 148 5.98 3.46 -4.93
C GLY A 148 5.38 2.09 -4.65
N LEU A 149 5.80 1.46 -3.56
CA LEU A 149 5.20 0.21 -3.09
C LEU A 149 4.17 0.52 -2.00
N HIS A 150 2.88 0.37 -2.33
CA HIS A 150 1.74 0.70 -1.47
C HIS A 150 1.55 2.20 -1.20
N PRO A 151 1.59 3.11 -2.20
CA PRO A 151 1.24 4.50 -1.96
C PRO A 151 -0.24 4.58 -1.56
N CYS A 152 -0.48 4.94 -0.31
CA CYS A 152 -1.80 4.92 0.32
C CYS A 152 -2.65 6.13 -0.10
N GLY A 153 -3.95 5.91 -0.32
CA GLY A 153 -4.89 7.00 -0.59
C GLY A 153 -4.44 7.87 -1.76
N ASN A 154 -4.39 9.18 -1.53
CA ASN A 154 -4.03 10.16 -2.55
C ASN A 154 -2.59 10.07 -3.06
N LEU A 155 -1.69 9.37 -2.36
CA LEU A 155 -0.30 9.32 -2.79
C LEU A 155 -0.16 8.75 -4.20
N GLY A 156 -0.87 7.68 -4.55
CA GLY A 156 -0.84 7.12 -5.93
C GLY A 156 -1.20 8.14 -7.01
N PRO A 157 -2.39 8.77 -6.95
CA PRO A 157 -2.76 9.89 -7.80
C PRO A 157 -1.74 11.05 -7.82
N THR A 158 -1.17 11.40 -6.67
CA THR A 158 -0.13 12.44 -6.60
C THR A 158 1.15 12.02 -7.33
N LEU A 159 1.59 10.76 -7.22
CA LEU A 159 2.73 10.25 -8.00
C LEU A 159 2.49 10.35 -9.50
N MET A 160 1.27 10.08 -9.95
CA MET A 160 0.89 10.21 -11.36
C MET A 160 0.95 11.68 -11.82
N ARG A 161 0.45 12.62 -11.00
CA ARG A 161 0.55 14.06 -11.29
C ARG A 161 2.00 14.55 -11.30
N MET A 162 2.83 14.11 -10.35
CA MET A 162 4.26 14.44 -10.33
C MET A 162 4.98 13.86 -11.54
N PHE A 163 4.66 12.61 -11.90
CA PHE A 163 5.19 11.97 -13.10
C PHE A 163 4.88 12.78 -14.34
N LEU A 164 3.62 13.18 -14.56
CA LEU A 164 3.23 13.99 -15.72
C LEU A 164 3.84 15.39 -15.68
N GLY A 165 3.79 16.05 -14.51
CA GLY A 165 4.26 17.43 -14.31
C GLY A 165 5.78 17.62 -14.34
N CYS A 166 6.58 16.56 -14.24
CA CYS A 166 8.04 16.64 -14.33
C CYS A 166 8.55 16.10 -15.67
N PRO A 167 9.03 16.94 -16.61
CA PRO A 167 9.63 16.47 -17.87
C PRO A 167 10.80 15.50 -17.68
N GLN A 168 11.52 15.62 -16.58
CA GLN A 168 12.65 14.75 -16.18
C GLN A 168 12.20 13.33 -15.82
N ALA A 169 10.96 13.13 -15.37
CA ALA A 169 10.45 11.83 -14.98
C ALA A 169 10.13 10.98 -16.22
N ARG A 170 10.79 9.81 -16.36
CA ARG A 170 10.73 8.99 -17.58
C ARG A 170 9.90 7.72 -17.45
N PHE A 171 9.84 7.12 -16.28
CA PHE A 171 8.91 6.04 -16.00
C PHE A 171 8.29 6.17 -14.61
N LEU A 172 7.13 5.54 -14.45
CA LEU A 172 6.37 5.44 -13.21
C LEU A 172 6.01 3.97 -12.95
N ASN A 173 6.33 3.46 -11.77
CA ASN A 173 5.97 2.10 -11.35
C ASN A 173 5.37 2.13 -9.93
N PHE A 174 4.10 1.78 -9.74
CA PHE A 174 3.55 1.70 -8.37
C PHE A 174 2.48 0.64 -8.19
N VAL A 175 2.33 0.16 -6.95
CA VAL A 175 1.30 -0.82 -6.55
C VAL A 175 0.37 -0.19 -5.51
N GLY A 176 -0.85 0.19 -5.91
CA GLY A 176 -1.82 0.83 -5.02
C GLY A 176 -2.37 -0.09 -3.93
N CYS A 177 -2.82 0.47 -2.79
CA CYS A 177 -3.31 -0.35 -1.67
C CYS A 177 -4.57 0.14 -0.91
N CYS A 178 -4.65 1.42 -0.55
CA CYS A 178 -5.69 1.95 0.35
C CYS A 178 -6.61 2.94 -0.36
N TYR A 179 -7.51 2.44 -1.18
CA TYR A 179 -8.40 3.28 -2.01
C TYR A 179 -9.47 4.03 -1.20
N GLN A 180 -9.88 3.49 -0.06
CA GLN A 180 -10.81 4.14 0.87
C GLN A 180 -10.25 5.45 1.45
N LYS A 181 -8.92 5.60 1.46
CA LYS A 181 -8.23 6.83 1.90
C LYS A 181 -8.07 7.89 0.80
N MET A 182 -8.53 7.62 -0.43
CA MET A 182 -8.51 8.63 -1.49
C MET A 182 -9.56 9.72 -1.23
N THR A 183 -9.36 10.91 -1.75
CA THR A 183 -10.39 11.95 -1.77
C THR A 183 -11.27 11.80 -3.00
N THR A 184 -12.57 12.07 -2.88
CA THR A 184 -13.53 12.10 -3.99
C THR A 184 -14.45 13.30 -3.80
N GLN A 185 -14.99 13.88 -4.87
CA GLN A 185 -15.89 15.04 -4.77
C GLN A 185 -17.05 14.82 -3.78
N PRO A 186 -17.75 13.66 -3.76
CA PRO A 186 -18.86 13.46 -2.81
C PRO A 186 -18.42 13.38 -1.34
N THR A 187 -17.21 12.86 -1.06
CA THR A 187 -16.74 12.65 0.32
C THR A 187 -15.87 13.80 0.83
N HIS A 188 -15.26 14.56 -0.07
CA HIS A 188 -14.33 15.65 0.22
C HIS A 188 -14.59 16.84 -0.73
N PRO A 189 -15.77 17.50 -0.64
CA PRO A 189 -16.18 18.52 -1.60
C PRO A 189 -15.36 19.82 -1.52
N ARG A 190 -14.61 20.03 -0.42
CA ARG A 190 -13.75 21.20 -0.20
C ARG A 190 -12.33 21.04 -0.74
N GLU A 191 -11.94 19.81 -1.07
CA GLU A 191 -10.63 19.54 -1.67
C GLU A 191 -10.64 20.01 -3.12
N GLN A 192 -9.59 20.73 -3.54
CA GLN A 192 -9.47 21.17 -4.93
C GLN A 192 -9.00 20.04 -5.86
N VAL A 193 -8.25 19.09 -5.31
CA VAL A 193 -7.65 17.98 -6.05
C VAL A 193 -8.07 16.66 -5.44
N HIS A 194 -8.82 15.87 -6.21
CA HIS A 194 -9.30 14.56 -5.77
C HIS A 194 -8.38 13.42 -6.21
N GLY A 195 -8.44 12.31 -5.47
CA GLY A 195 -7.76 11.06 -5.80
C GLY A 195 -8.55 10.16 -6.75
N TYR A 196 -9.85 10.39 -6.93
CA TYR A 196 -10.71 9.69 -7.89
C TYR A 196 -11.99 10.48 -8.24
N PRO A 197 -12.48 10.43 -9.49
CA PRO A 197 -11.78 9.90 -10.67
C PRO A 197 -10.63 10.80 -11.11
N LEU A 198 -9.70 10.26 -11.90
CA LEU A 198 -8.58 11.00 -12.49
C LEU A 198 -8.77 11.21 -13.99
N SER A 199 -9.24 10.19 -14.71
CA SER A 199 -9.42 10.25 -16.15
C SER A 199 -10.53 11.21 -16.54
N ARG A 200 -10.36 11.90 -17.68
CA ARG A 200 -11.43 12.70 -18.29
C ARG A 200 -12.61 11.81 -18.65
N PHE A 201 -12.35 10.59 -19.12
CA PHE A 201 -13.39 9.62 -19.45
C PHE A 201 -14.37 9.36 -18.29
N LEU A 202 -13.88 8.98 -17.11
CA LEU A 202 -14.75 8.71 -15.97
C LEU A 202 -15.29 9.99 -15.33
N SER A 203 -14.51 11.08 -15.32
CA SER A 203 -14.96 12.38 -14.79
C SER A 203 -16.17 12.93 -15.55
N ASN A 204 -16.26 12.67 -16.86
CA ASN A 204 -17.35 13.15 -17.71
C ASN A 204 -18.56 12.20 -17.74
N LYS A 205 -18.48 11.02 -17.11
CA LYS A 205 -19.54 10.02 -17.16
C LYS A 205 -20.40 10.05 -15.89
N PRO A 206 -21.72 10.27 -16.00
CA PRO A 206 -22.59 10.29 -14.84
C PRO A 206 -22.62 8.90 -14.18
N GLY A 207 -22.67 8.88 -12.85
CA GLY A 207 -22.76 7.64 -12.07
C GLY A 207 -21.44 6.89 -11.86
N CYS A 208 -20.29 7.41 -12.32
CA CYS A 208 -18.98 6.78 -12.12
C CYS A 208 -18.33 7.09 -10.75
N HIS A 209 -19.12 7.48 -9.75
CA HIS A 209 -18.64 7.73 -8.40
C HIS A 209 -18.48 6.43 -7.61
N LEU A 210 -17.42 6.35 -6.80
CA LEU A 210 -17.24 5.25 -5.86
C LEU A 210 -17.47 5.77 -4.43
N SER A 211 -18.39 5.12 -3.72
CA SER A 211 -18.64 5.40 -2.30
C SER A 211 -17.41 5.05 -1.45
N TYR A 212 -17.46 5.38 -0.16
CA TYR A 212 -16.42 4.94 0.77
C TYR A 212 -16.35 3.40 0.82
N GLU A 213 -17.50 2.74 0.92
CA GLU A 213 -17.64 1.29 1.02
C GLU A 213 -17.15 0.60 -0.26
N ALA A 214 -17.42 1.17 -1.43
CA ALA A 214 -16.91 0.67 -2.71
C ALA A 214 -15.37 0.77 -2.80
N ARG A 215 -14.77 1.80 -2.20
CA ARG A 215 -13.31 1.93 -2.16
C ARG A 215 -12.67 1.11 -1.04
N GLU A 216 -13.42 0.82 0.01
CA GLU A 216 -12.99 -0.04 1.11
C GLU A 216 -13.02 -1.51 0.69
N ILE A 217 -14.10 -1.95 0.05
CA ILE A 217 -14.26 -3.33 -0.44
C ILE A 217 -13.22 -3.70 -1.50
N SER A 218 -12.83 -2.75 -2.37
CA SER A 218 -11.76 -2.96 -3.35
C SER A 218 -10.39 -3.18 -2.69
N CYS A 219 -10.27 -2.95 -1.38
CA CYS A 219 -9.09 -3.27 -0.58
C CYS A 219 -9.13 -4.68 0.05
N HIS A 220 -10.16 -5.49 -0.22
CA HIS A 220 -10.25 -6.91 0.19
C HIS A 220 -9.90 -7.89 -0.93
N ALA A 221 -9.68 -9.14 -0.54
CA ALA A 221 -9.29 -10.22 -1.43
C ALA A 221 -9.91 -11.55 -0.99
N MET A 222 -10.14 -12.44 -1.95
CA MET A 222 -10.99 -13.61 -1.74
C MET A 222 -10.19 -14.87 -1.43
N GLU A 223 -8.94 -14.97 -1.87
CA GLU A 223 -8.16 -16.21 -1.90
C GLU A 223 -8.09 -16.89 -0.53
N VAL A 224 -7.63 -16.17 0.51
CA VAL A 224 -7.52 -16.70 1.87
C VAL A 224 -8.90 -16.95 2.49
N TYR A 225 -9.92 -16.19 2.08
CA TYR A 225 -11.27 -16.35 2.60
C TYR A 225 -11.95 -17.60 2.04
N THR A 226 -11.73 -17.91 0.76
CA THR A 226 -12.20 -19.15 0.12
C THR A 226 -11.63 -20.38 0.83
N ASP A 227 -10.34 -20.37 1.19
CA ASP A 227 -9.72 -21.47 1.92
C ASP A 227 -10.38 -21.67 3.30
N ARG A 228 -10.69 -20.58 4.01
CA ARG A 228 -11.39 -20.63 5.31
C ARG A 228 -12.80 -21.19 5.18
N LEU A 229 -13.55 -20.80 4.14
CA LEU A 229 -14.88 -21.35 3.88
C LEU A 229 -14.82 -22.84 3.55
N SER A 230 -13.80 -23.26 2.79
CA SER A 230 -13.61 -24.64 2.35
C SER A 230 -13.15 -25.57 3.48
N ALA A 231 -12.47 -25.03 4.50
CA ALA A 231 -11.99 -25.79 5.65
C ALA A 231 -13.12 -26.33 6.55
N GLY A 232 -14.35 -25.79 6.43
CA GLY A 232 -15.50 -26.24 7.23
C GLY A 232 -15.50 -25.80 8.69
N ASP A 233 -14.47 -25.09 9.16
CA ASP A 233 -14.42 -24.48 10.49
C ASP A 233 -14.95 -23.03 10.44
N TYR A 234 -16.23 -22.89 10.76
CA TYR A 234 -16.93 -21.60 10.71
C TYR A 234 -16.89 -20.81 12.01
N GLU A 235 -16.32 -21.35 13.10
CA GLU A 235 -16.26 -20.67 14.39
C GLU A 235 -15.51 -19.33 14.25
N HIS A 236 -14.40 -19.35 13.51
CA HIS A 236 -13.63 -18.15 13.21
C HIS A 236 -14.40 -17.10 12.39
N LEU A 237 -15.43 -17.48 11.64
CA LEU A 237 -16.25 -16.55 10.84
C LEU A 237 -17.29 -15.83 11.70
N ARG A 238 -17.67 -16.41 12.84
CA ARG A 238 -18.61 -15.80 13.81
C ARG A 238 -18.04 -14.54 14.47
N ILE A 239 -16.73 -14.29 14.39
CA ILE A 239 -16.14 -13.04 14.87
C ILE A 239 -16.78 -11.79 14.24
N HIS A 240 -17.27 -11.89 13.01
CA HIS A 240 -17.95 -10.79 12.33
C HIS A 240 -19.35 -10.53 12.88
N SER A 241 -20.09 -11.56 13.33
CA SER A 241 -21.37 -11.35 14.01
C SER A 241 -21.17 -10.72 15.40
N LEU A 242 -20.13 -11.13 16.13
CA LEU A 242 -19.73 -10.49 17.38
C LEU A 242 -19.39 -8.99 17.17
N ARG A 243 -18.62 -8.65 16.12
CA ARG A 243 -18.32 -7.24 15.79
C ARG A 243 -19.56 -6.45 15.41
N ALA A 244 -20.47 -7.05 14.64
CA ALA A 244 -21.71 -6.40 14.19
C ALA A 244 -22.67 -6.15 15.36
N ALA A 245 -22.84 -7.11 16.26
CA ALA A 245 -23.65 -6.96 17.48
C ALA A 245 -23.07 -5.87 18.40
N ALA A 246 -21.74 -5.84 18.56
CA ALA A 246 -21.06 -4.78 19.32
C ALA A 246 -21.30 -3.40 18.72
N GLU A 247 -21.19 -3.27 17.40
CA GLU A 247 -21.49 -2.01 16.69
C GLU A 247 -22.94 -1.57 16.92
N ARG A 248 -23.92 -2.49 16.80
CA ARG A 248 -25.33 -2.17 17.04
C ARG A 248 -25.55 -1.63 18.45
N ILE A 249 -25.02 -2.31 19.47
CA ILE A 249 -25.16 -1.90 20.87
C ILE A 249 -24.53 -0.52 21.09
N ILE A 250 -23.33 -0.28 20.55
CA ILE A 250 -22.67 1.02 20.64
C ILE A 250 -23.53 2.11 19.98
N VAL A 251 -24.05 1.87 18.77
CA VAL A 251 -24.89 2.84 18.05
C VAL A 251 -26.22 3.10 18.76
N GLN A 252 -26.80 2.10 19.43
CA GLN A 252 -28.03 2.29 20.21
C GLN A 252 -27.82 3.19 21.43
N GLN A 253 -26.66 3.08 22.10
CA GLN A 253 -26.36 3.90 23.28
C GLN A 253 -25.74 5.25 22.91
N PHE A 254 -24.97 5.29 21.83
CA PHE A 254 -24.21 6.44 21.36
C PHE A 254 -24.31 6.57 19.83
N PRO A 255 -25.42 7.09 19.29
CA PRO A 255 -25.64 7.20 17.85
C PRO A 255 -24.52 7.96 17.11
N ASP A 256 -23.97 8.99 17.75
CA ASP A 256 -22.89 9.83 17.20
C ASP A 256 -21.53 9.11 17.09
N LEU A 257 -21.40 7.93 17.69
CA LEU A 257 -20.16 7.14 17.71
C LEU A 257 -20.20 5.93 16.78
N ARG A 258 -21.14 5.94 15.83
CA ARG A 258 -21.16 4.98 14.73
C ARG A 258 -19.81 4.95 14.03
N HIS A 259 -19.34 3.74 13.73
CA HIS A 259 -18.05 3.47 13.07
C HIS A 259 -16.82 3.91 13.86
N CYS A 260 -16.94 4.06 15.19
CA CYS A 260 -15.79 4.21 16.05
C CYS A 260 -14.83 3.02 15.96
N ALA A 261 -13.53 3.31 16.09
CA ALA A 261 -12.51 2.29 16.07
C ALA A 261 -12.58 1.43 17.34
N LEU A 262 -12.64 0.11 17.15
CA LEU A 262 -12.49 -0.89 18.21
C LEU A 262 -11.17 -1.64 18.03
N ARG A 263 -10.71 -2.29 19.09
CA ARG A 263 -9.51 -3.13 19.03
C ARG A 263 -9.75 -4.37 18.18
N ASN A 264 -8.68 -4.85 17.54
CA ASN A 264 -8.69 -6.13 16.84
C ASN A 264 -8.69 -7.27 17.86
N VAL A 265 -9.77 -8.05 17.88
CA VAL A 265 -9.93 -9.23 18.73
C VAL A 265 -9.72 -10.49 17.91
N LYS A 266 -8.80 -11.36 18.33
CA LYS A 266 -8.64 -12.69 17.76
C LYS A 266 -9.72 -13.61 18.31
N HIS A 267 -10.37 -14.37 17.44
CA HIS A 267 -11.30 -15.41 17.86
C HIS A 267 -10.57 -16.50 18.67
N SER A 268 -11.25 -17.02 19.69
CA SER A 268 -10.81 -18.19 20.46
C SER A 268 -12.01 -19.13 20.63
N PRO A 269 -11.81 -20.46 20.59
CA PRO A 269 -12.90 -21.42 20.79
C PRO A 269 -13.69 -21.12 22.07
N GLY A 270 -15.02 -21.13 21.98
CA GLY A 270 -15.91 -20.85 23.12
C GLY A 270 -15.96 -19.39 23.57
N MET A 271 -15.44 -18.43 22.78
CA MET A 271 -15.51 -17.01 23.12
C MET A 271 -16.96 -16.53 23.17
N THR A 272 -17.38 -15.99 24.32
CA THR A 272 -18.70 -15.37 24.47
C THR A 272 -18.71 -13.94 23.93
N PHE A 273 -19.89 -13.41 23.64
CA PHE A 273 -20.05 -12.00 23.26
C PHE A 273 -19.50 -11.04 24.32
N HIS A 274 -19.73 -11.30 25.61
CA HIS A 274 -19.21 -10.46 26.70
C HIS A 274 -17.68 -10.39 26.69
N GLN A 275 -17.01 -11.55 26.54
CA GLN A 275 -15.55 -11.61 26.46
C GLN A 275 -15.02 -10.89 25.21
N TYR A 276 -15.70 -11.05 24.07
CA TYR A 276 -15.37 -10.34 22.86
C TYR A 276 -15.50 -8.82 23.05
N PHE A 277 -16.65 -8.37 23.57
CA PHE A 277 -16.97 -6.95 23.73
C PHE A 277 -15.95 -6.25 24.62
N GLN A 278 -15.66 -6.81 25.81
CA GLN A 278 -14.64 -6.30 26.73
C GLN A 278 -13.27 -6.13 26.06
N LYS A 279 -12.82 -7.15 25.29
CA LYS A 279 -11.56 -7.06 24.54
C LYS A 279 -11.60 -6.01 23.44
N ALA A 280 -12.73 -5.85 22.75
CA ALA A 280 -12.90 -4.93 21.65
C ALA A 280 -12.92 -3.46 22.12
N VAL A 281 -13.51 -3.20 23.29
CA VAL A 281 -13.69 -1.85 23.86
C VAL A 281 -12.60 -1.40 24.83
N GLN A 282 -11.64 -2.28 25.17
CA GLN A 282 -10.59 -1.95 26.14
C GLN A 282 -9.83 -0.67 25.75
N GLY A 283 -9.72 0.29 26.66
CA GLY A 283 -9.07 1.58 26.43
C GLY A 283 -9.92 2.57 25.61
N THR A 284 -11.21 2.28 25.43
CA THR A 284 -12.18 3.17 24.80
C THR A 284 -13.22 3.63 25.82
N ARG A 285 -13.98 4.67 25.50
CA ARG A 285 -15.07 5.16 26.36
C ARG A 285 -16.22 4.15 26.58
N PHE A 286 -16.26 3.07 25.80
CA PHE A 286 -17.27 2.01 25.90
C PHE A 286 -16.93 0.96 26.96
N GLU A 287 -15.72 1.01 27.53
CA GLU A 287 -15.28 0.07 28.58
C GLU A 287 -16.15 0.17 29.85
N ALA A 288 -16.75 1.34 30.09
CA ALA A 288 -17.64 1.58 31.22
C ALA A 288 -19.12 1.24 30.95
N LEU A 289 -19.47 0.68 29.78
CA LEU A 289 -20.85 0.27 29.49
C LEU A 289 -21.29 -0.84 30.45
N ASP A 290 -22.50 -0.72 30.99
CA ASP A 290 -23.08 -1.72 31.88
C ASP A 290 -23.31 -3.05 31.13
N SER A 291 -22.79 -4.14 31.71
CA SER A 291 -22.99 -5.50 31.23
C SER A 291 -24.45 -5.89 31.00
N ARG A 292 -25.41 -5.29 31.73
CA ARG A 292 -26.85 -5.52 31.54
C ARG A 292 -27.35 -5.08 30.17
N ILE A 293 -26.73 -4.08 29.57
CA ILE A 293 -27.08 -3.57 28.23
C ILE A 293 -26.61 -4.57 27.15
N LEU A 294 -25.61 -5.39 27.47
CA LEU A 294 -25.05 -6.39 26.57
C LEU A 294 -25.94 -7.63 26.43
N SER A 295 -26.83 -7.89 27.39
CA SER A 295 -27.72 -9.05 27.38
C SER A 295 -29.15 -8.61 27.02
N ASN A 296 -29.52 -8.72 25.75
CA ASN A 296 -30.89 -8.49 25.27
C ASN A 296 -31.29 -9.57 24.25
N ASP A 297 -32.59 -9.82 24.08
CA ASP A 297 -33.12 -10.82 23.13
C ASP A 297 -32.63 -10.58 21.68
N GLN A 298 -32.36 -9.31 21.35
CA GLN A 298 -31.81 -8.93 20.06
C GLN A 298 -30.37 -9.45 19.85
N LEU A 299 -29.56 -9.58 20.91
CA LEU A 299 -28.20 -10.12 20.81
C LEU A 299 -28.22 -11.54 20.25
N GLU A 300 -29.02 -12.44 20.83
CA GLU A 300 -29.12 -13.83 20.38
C GLU A 300 -29.57 -13.88 18.91
N THR A 301 -30.49 -13.01 18.53
CA THR A 301 -30.92 -12.86 17.13
C THR A 301 -29.76 -12.41 16.22
N ASP A 302 -28.95 -11.43 16.63
CA ASP A 302 -27.81 -10.95 15.85
C ASP A 302 -26.76 -12.05 15.67
N LEU A 303 -26.46 -12.78 16.75
CA LEU A 303 -25.48 -13.86 16.75
C LEU A 303 -25.94 -15.04 15.89
N ALA A 304 -27.25 -15.36 15.91
CA ALA A 304 -27.85 -16.39 15.07
C ALA A 304 -27.76 -16.04 13.56
N ASN A 305 -27.71 -14.76 13.20
CA ASN A 305 -27.61 -14.31 11.81
C ASN A 305 -26.18 -14.38 11.21
N TRP A 306 -25.21 -15.02 11.89
CA TRP A 306 -23.82 -15.10 11.42
C TRP A 306 -23.68 -15.63 9.98
N GLN A 307 -24.51 -16.59 9.56
CA GLN A 307 -24.50 -17.12 8.19
C GLN A 307 -24.85 -16.05 7.16
N ARG A 308 -25.81 -15.17 7.46
CA ARG A 308 -26.17 -14.06 6.56
C ARG A 308 -25.03 -13.06 6.41
N ILE A 309 -24.29 -12.81 7.50
CA ILE A 309 -23.11 -11.94 7.48
C ILE A 309 -22.01 -12.56 6.60
N VAL A 310 -21.77 -13.88 6.74
CA VAL A 310 -20.83 -14.63 5.90
C VAL A 310 -21.24 -14.58 4.42
N SER A 311 -22.51 -14.81 4.10
CA SER A 311 -23.03 -14.72 2.73
C SER A 311 -22.87 -13.31 2.15
N PHE A 312 -23.24 -12.29 2.92
CA PHE A 312 -23.07 -10.88 2.51
C PHE A 312 -21.60 -10.53 2.29
N TYR A 313 -20.71 -10.94 3.19
CA TYR A 313 -19.27 -10.67 3.03
C TYR A 313 -18.68 -11.44 1.84
N THR A 314 -19.18 -12.65 1.54
CA THR A 314 -18.79 -13.39 0.33
C THR A 314 -19.19 -12.64 -0.94
N LEU A 315 -20.44 -12.16 -1.03
CA LEU A 315 -20.90 -11.31 -2.13
C LEU A 315 -20.03 -10.06 -2.27
N ARG A 316 -19.63 -9.47 -1.14
CA ARG A 316 -18.73 -8.33 -1.12
C ARG A 316 -17.36 -8.67 -1.72
N LEU A 317 -16.76 -9.80 -1.34
CA LEU A 317 -15.47 -10.23 -1.88
C LEU A 317 -15.53 -10.53 -3.39
N ILE A 318 -16.67 -11.00 -3.91
CA ILE A 318 -16.87 -11.21 -5.35
C ILE A 318 -16.84 -9.87 -6.11
N MET A 319 -17.37 -8.80 -5.50
CA MET A 319 -17.36 -7.46 -6.11
C MET A 319 -16.03 -6.73 -5.97
N ALA A 320 -15.21 -7.06 -4.96
CA ALA A 320 -13.93 -6.40 -4.68
C ALA A 320 -13.02 -6.22 -5.92
N PRO A 321 -12.70 -7.27 -6.71
CA PRO A 321 -11.82 -7.13 -7.87
C PRO A 321 -12.43 -6.28 -8.99
N LEU A 322 -13.77 -6.28 -9.14
CA LEU A 322 -14.47 -5.45 -10.12
C LEU A 322 -14.31 -3.97 -9.76
N VAL A 323 -14.47 -3.62 -8.49
CA VAL A 323 -14.31 -2.23 -8.05
C VAL A 323 -12.85 -1.79 -8.10
N GLU A 324 -11.89 -2.66 -7.76
CA GLU A 324 -10.47 -2.36 -7.96
C GLU A 324 -10.14 -2.13 -9.45
N SER A 325 -10.71 -2.92 -10.35
CA SER A 325 -10.50 -2.77 -11.80
C SER A 325 -10.95 -1.40 -12.31
N ILE A 326 -12.08 -0.87 -11.82
CA ILE A 326 -12.54 0.49 -12.17
C ILE A 326 -11.47 1.53 -11.81
N ILE A 327 -10.89 1.42 -10.61
CA ILE A 327 -9.85 2.35 -10.13
C ILE A 327 -8.55 2.18 -10.94
N LEU A 328 -8.17 0.95 -11.27
CA LEU A 328 -6.98 0.67 -12.06
C LEU A 328 -7.12 1.21 -13.49
N TYR A 329 -8.28 1.01 -14.12
CA TYR A 329 -8.55 1.53 -15.46
C TYR A 329 -8.70 3.05 -15.49
N ASP A 330 -9.27 3.68 -14.44
CA ASP A 330 -9.25 5.14 -14.30
C ASP A 330 -7.84 5.71 -14.39
N ARG A 331 -6.91 5.10 -13.64
CA ARG A 331 -5.49 5.49 -13.65
C ARG A 331 -4.83 5.23 -15.00
N CYS A 332 -5.16 4.10 -15.63
CA CYS A 332 -4.66 3.76 -16.95
C CYS A 332 -5.08 4.81 -17.97
N LEU A 333 -6.37 5.12 -18.01
CA LEU A 333 -6.94 6.13 -18.90
C LEU A 333 -6.32 7.50 -18.64
N PHE A 334 -6.21 7.93 -17.38
CA PHE A 334 -5.57 9.20 -17.05
C PHE A 334 -4.14 9.32 -17.60
N LEU A 335 -3.34 8.27 -17.51
CA LEU A 335 -1.97 8.28 -18.05
C LEU A 335 -1.96 8.22 -19.58
N MET A 336 -2.84 7.42 -20.19
CA MET A 336 -2.96 7.32 -21.66
C MET A 336 -3.47 8.62 -22.29
N GLU A 337 -4.40 9.30 -21.63
CA GLU A 337 -4.89 10.64 -22.01
C GLU A 337 -3.79 11.72 -21.98
N ASN A 338 -2.64 11.42 -21.36
CA ASN A 338 -1.46 12.28 -21.27
C ASN A 338 -0.23 11.62 -21.92
N ASP A 339 -0.44 10.97 -23.08
CA ASP A 339 0.62 10.48 -23.98
C ASP A 339 1.62 9.51 -23.33
N CYS A 340 1.15 8.66 -22.41
CA CYS A 340 1.96 7.61 -21.80
C CYS A 340 1.63 6.22 -22.36
N GLN A 341 2.65 5.38 -22.54
CA GLN A 341 2.46 3.94 -22.67
C GLN A 341 2.23 3.35 -21.29
N VAL A 342 1.12 2.64 -21.10
CA VAL A 342 0.71 2.12 -19.78
C VAL A 342 0.53 0.61 -19.81
N LYS A 343 0.97 -0.07 -18.75
CA LYS A 343 0.71 -1.48 -18.48
C LYS A 343 0.21 -1.67 -17.06
N ILE A 344 -0.79 -2.53 -16.89
CA ILE A 344 -1.24 -3.01 -15.59
C ILE A 344 -0.99 -4.52 -15.55
N GLU A 345 -0.20 -4.97 -14.57
CA GLU A 345 0.23 -6.37 -14.49
C GLU A 345 0.03 -6.88 -13.05
N ALA A 346 -0.49 -8.09 -12.89
CA ALA A 346 -0.48 -8.78 -11.60
C ALA A 346 0.92 -9.35 -11.35
N ILE A 347 1.64 -8.81 -10.38
CA ILE A 347 3.05 -9.14 -10.15
C ILE A 347 3.29 -9.90 -8.85
N PHE A 348 2.36 -9.83 -7.89
CA PHE A 348 2.47 -10.59 -6.65
C PHE A 348 1.56 -11.82 -6.63
N ASP A 349 1.95 -12.84 -5.86
CA ASP A 349 1.04 -13.91 -5.50
C ASP A 349 -0.10 -13.32 -4.65
N PRO A 350 -1.35 -13.35 -5.12
CA PRO A 350 -2.47 -12.74 -4.41
C PRO A 350 -2.74 -13.39 -3.04
N ARG A 351 -2.27 -14.62 -2.80
CA ARG A 351 -2.35 -15.26 -1.47
C ARG A 351 -1.40 -14.63 -0.46
N LEU A 352 -0.21 -14.21 -0.91
CA LEU A 352 0.79 -13.57 -0.05
C LEU A 352 0.59 -12.06 0.04
N SER A 353 0.38 -11.41 -1.11
CA SER A 353 0.06 -9.99 -1.21
C SER A 353 -1.12 -9.77 -2.15
N PRO A 354 -2.33 -9.59 -1.60
CA PRO A 354 -3.52 -9.44 -2.43
C PRO A 354 -3.58 -8.11 -3.22
N ARG A 355 -2.82 -7.10 -2.81
CA ARG A 355 -2.62 -5.88 -3.60
C ARG A 355 -1.51 -6.15 -4.60
N ASN A 356 -1.85 -6.87 -5.67
CA ASN A 356 -0.86 -7.47 -6.57
C ASN A 356 -0.70 -6.76 -7.92
N HIS A 357 -1.52 -5.75 -8.23
CA HIS A 357 -1.45 -5.04 -9.51
C HIS A 357 -0.47 -3.87 -9.47
N ILE A 358 0.53 -3.90 -10.35
CA ILE A 358 1.40 -2.75 -10.62
C ILE A 358 0.84 -1.93 -11.78
N THR A 359 0.80 -0.61 -11.62
CA THR A 359 0.66 0.34 -12.73
C THR A 359 2.05 0.77 -13.17
N ARG A 360 2.38 0.54 -14.44
CA ARG A 360 3.64 0.93 -15.07
C ARG A 360 3.35 1.90 -16.21
N ALA A 361 4.07 3.00 -16.27
CA ALA A 361 3.96 3.96 -17.36
C ALA A 361 5.30 4.52 -17.81
N VAL A 362 5.41 4.82 -19.09
CA VAL A 362 6.57 5.48 -19.73
C VAL A 362 6.03 6.60 -20.61
N LYS A 363 6.68 7.77 -20.59
CA LYS A 363 6.33 8.88 -21.49
C LYS A 363 6.80 8.55 -22.91
N LEU A 364 5.96 8.82 -23.91
CA LEU A 364 6.28 8.65 -25.32
C LEU A 364 7.40 9.60 -25.80
#